data_AF-A0A158QSG8-F1
#
_entry.id   AF-A0A158QSG8-F1
#
_cell.length_a   1.000
_cell.length_b   1.000
_cell.length_c   1.000
_cell.angle_alpha   90.00
_cell.angle_beta   90.00
_cell.angle_gamma   90.00
#
_symmetry.space_group_name_H-M   'P 1'
#
loop_
_entity.id
_entity.type
_entity.pdbx_description
1 polymer ?
#
loop_
_entity_poly.entity_id
_entity_poly.type
_entity_poly.pdbx_seq_one_letter_code
_entity_poly.pdbx_strand_id
1 'polypeptide(L)'
;MEVTTTDSDSPYEIYWENPAISPHQLNSTNILQYFCHLSNPFYDRECNNEVIRMQGLSQDKLTTLCGIEFYLYCSQEPMLFVIRKQERLSPSEVVPLAYYYVINGIVRQAPDLSTLINSRLHTITAGLNKTFQTLAPYARFHPSDGSYTWEDPNAPTIKPEKENAKPGHTKVVEDNIATNPYQVYRTDFLLSEWANRFPMPPLPVGIAGVSALPTPQPTPHHSAVTPSGQAIPPESTPEKRQRFP
;
A
#
# COMPACT_ATOMS: atom_id res chain seq x y z
N MET A 1 -35.42 3.08 -23.29
CA MET A 1 -35.83 3.63 -21.99
C MET A 1 -34.82 3.09 -20.99
N GLU A 2 -33.77 3.87 -20.72
CA GLU A 2 -32.83 3.56 -19.64
C GLU A 2 -33.59 3.69 -18.33
N VAL A 3 -33.69 2.58 -17.61
CA VAL A 3 -34.15 2.59 -16.23
C VAL A 3 -32.99 3.16 -15.43
N THR A 4 -33.06 4.44 -15.10
CA THR A 4 -32.26 5.04 -14.04
C THR A 4 -32.65 4.35 -12.74
N THR A 5 -31.97 3.27 -12.40
CA THR A 5 -32.01 2.69 -11.06
C THR A 5 -31.53 3.77 -10.11
N THR A 6 -32.46 4.33 -9.34
CA THR A 6 -32.14 5.21 -8.21
C THR A 6 -31.06 4.54 -7.38
N ASP A 7 -29.94 5.23 -7.24
CA ASP A 7 -28.80 4.86 -6.42
C ASP A 7 -29.32 4.36 -5.07
N SER A 8 -29.18 3.06 -4.81
CA SER A 8 -29.48 2.50 -3.50
C SER A 8 -28.35 2.94 -2.60
N ASP A 9 -28.49 4.16 -2.07
CA ASP A 9 -27.51 4.83 -1.22
C ASP A 9 -27.04 3.84 -0.15
N SER A 10 -25.75 3.51 -0.18
CA SER A 10 -25.18 2.47 0.67
C SER A 10 -25.42 2.86 2.12
N PRO A 11 -25.94 1.97 2.99
CA PRO A 11 -26.27 2.33 4.38
C PRO A 11 -25.05 2.80 5.19
N TYR A 12 -23.84 2.58 4.66
CA TYR A 12 -22.56 3.00 5.25
C TYR A 12 -22.14 4.43 4.86
N GLU A 13 -22.81 5.08 3.92
CA GLU A 13 -22.56 6.48 3.54
C GLU A 13 -23.33 7.47 4.41
N ILE A 14 -24.41 6.98 5.02
CA ILE A 14 -25.24 7.75 5.94
C ILE A 14 -24.46 7.96 7.24
N TYR A 15 -24.48 9.20 7.73
CA TYR A 15 -24.00 9.56 9.06
C TYR A 15 -25.02 10.48 9.73
N TRP A 16 -24.97 10.54 11.06
CA TRP A 16 -25.80 11.43 11.84
C TRP A 16 -25.01 12.07 12.97
N GLU A 17 -25.30 13.33 13.25
CA GLU A 17 -24.75 14.05 14.40
C GLU A 17 -25.81 15.01 14.94
N ASN A 18 -25.76 15.28 16.24
CA ASN A 18 -26.54 16.34 16.86
C ASN A 18 -25.62 17.53 17.19
N PRO A 19 -25.74 18.66 16.46
CA PRO A 19 -24.88 19.83 16.67
C PRO A 19 -25.11 20.54 18.01
N ALA A 20 -26.19 20.24 18.73
CA ALA A 20 -26.48 20.84 20.03
C ALA A 20 -25.62 20.27 21.17
N ILE A 21 -25.02 19.09 20.99
CA ILE A 21 -24.22 18.41 22.01
C ILE A 21 -22.79 18.33 21.52
N SER A 22 -21.88 18.96 22.25
CA SER A 22 -20.46 18.93 21.93
C SER A 22 -19.91 17.52 22.13
N PRO A 23 -19.04 17.00 21.24
CA PRO A 23 -18.43 15.68 21.37
C PRO A 23 -17.73 15.44 22.71
N HIS A 24 -17.12 16.49 23.29
CA HIS A 24 -16.42 16.43 24.57
C HIS A 24 -17.34 16.21 25.79
N GLN A 25 -18.64 16.41 25.62
CA GLN A 25 -19.62 16.16 26.69
C GLN A 25 -20.10 14.71 26.68
N LEU A 26 -19.76 13.92 25.65
CA LEU A 26 -20.19 12.52 25.55
C LEU A 26 -19.38 11.64 26.50
N ASN A 27 -20.10 10.83 27.27
CA ASN A 27 -19.60 9.86 28.22
C ASN A 27 -20.40 8.55 28.13
N SER A 28 -19.90 7.50 28.77
CA SER A 28 -20.56 6.19 28.81
C SER A 28 -22.01 6.21 29.32
N THR A 29 -22.35 7.16 30.18
CA THR A 29 -23.72 7.28 30.75
C THR A 29 -24.71 7.97 29.81
N ASN A 30 -24.27 8.97 29.04
CA ASN A 30 -25.14 9.78 28.20
C ASN A 30 -25.16 9.34 26.73
N ILE A 31 -24.18 8.57 26.28
CA ILE A 31 -24.04 8.21 24.87
C ILE A 31 -25.24 7.44 24.35
N LEU A 32 -25.86 6.62 25.19
CA LEU A 32 -27.06 5.88 24.81
C LEU A 32 -28.24 6.85 24.61
N GLN A 33 -28.39 7.84 25.48
CA GLN A 33 -29.40 8.89 25.33
C GLN A 33 -29.15 9.74 24.08
N TYR A 34 -27.89 10.05 23.79
CA TYR A 34 -27.47 10.73 22.56
C TYR A 34 -27.89 9.95 21.31
N PHE A 35 -27.63 8.64 21.31
CA PHE A 35 -27.97 7.77 20.18
C PHE A 35 -29.49 7.59 20.02
N CYS A 36 -30.25 7.52 21.10
CA CYS A 36 -31.71 7.40 21.08
C CYS A 36 -32.44 8.70 20.66
N HIS A 37 -31.73 9.70 20.15
CA HIS A 37 -32.34 10.93 19.68
C HIS A 37 -33.23 10.68 18.46
N LEU A 38 -34.41 11.32 18.43
CA LEU A 38 -35.45 11.01 17.44
C LEU A 38 -35.11 11.42 15.99
N SER A 39 -34.09 12.26 15.82
CA SER A 39 -33.54 12.63 14.51
C SER A 39 -32.49 11.65 13.99
N ASN A 40 -32.01 10.72 14.81
CA ASN A 40 -31.05 9.71 14.40
C ASN A 40 -31.75 8.67 13.48
N PRO A 41 -31.35 8.54 12.20
CA PRO A 41 -31.94 7.57 11.28
C PRO A 41 -31.65 6.12 11.65
N PHE A 42 -30.61 5.87 12.45
CA PHE A 42 -30.25 4.53 12.91
C PHE A 42 -31.06 4.05 14.12
N TYR A 43 -31.77 4.98 14.79
CA TYR A 43 -32.54 4.67 15.97
C TYR A 43 -33.96 4.20 15.60
N ASP A 44 -34.31 3.01 16.08
CA ASP A 44 -35.63 2.43 15.89
C ASP A 44 -36.58 2.90 17.01
N ARG A 45 -37.73 3.46 16.63
CA ARG A 45 -38.72 3.97 17.59
C ARG A 45 -39.54 2.86 18.23
N GLU A 46 -39.55 1.66 17.65
CA GLU A 46 -40.26 0.51 18.20
C GLU A 46 -39.40 -0.32 19.15
N CYS A 47 -38.14 0.08 19.39
CA CYS A 47 -37.24 -0.66 20.26
C CYS A 47 -37.60 -0.56 21.75
N ASN A 48 -37.12 -1.54 22.53
CA ASN A 48 -37.35 -1.61 23.97
C ASN A 48 -36.77 -0.41 24.74
N ASN A 49 -35.72 0.26 24.21
CA ASN A 49 -35.19 1.48 24.81
C ASN A 49 -36.21 2.61 24.80
N GLU A 50 -37.03 2.71 23.76
CA GLU A 50 -38.11 3.70 23.68
C GLU A 50 -39.18 3.41 24.72
N VAL A 51 -39.58 2.14 24.85
CA VAL A 51 -40.58 1.70 25.82
C VAL A 51 -40.14 2.02 27.25
N ILE A 52 -38.89 1.68 27.61
CA ILE A 52 -38.31 1.99 28.91
C ILE A 52 -38.25 3.49 29.16
N ARG A 53 -37.82 4.27 28.15
CA ARG A 53 -37.73 5.72 28.23
C ARG A 53 -39.10 6.37 28.43
N MET A 54 -40.11 5.92 27.71
CA MET A 54 -41.49 6.40 27.84
C MET A 54 -42.11 6.03 29.19
N GLN A 55 -41.74 4.88 29.77
CA GLN A 55 -42.19 4.45 31.09
C GLN A 55 -41.37 5.04 32.24
N GLY A 56 -40.32 5.83 31.96
CA GLY A 56 -39.43 6.39 32.98
C GLY A 56 -38.68 5.34 33.80
N LEU A 57 -38.42 4.17 33.20
CA LEU A 57 -37.76 3.04 33.84
C LEU A 57 -36.23 3.13 33.69
N SER A 58 -35.49 2.45 34.58
CA SER A 58 -34.03 2.32 34.43
C SER A 58 -33.67 1.33 33.32
N GLN A 59 -32.50 1.53 32.73
CA GLN A 59 -31.97 0.70 31.63
C GLN A 59 -31.80 -0.77 32.01
N ASP A 60 -31.63 -1.08 33.30
CA ASP A 60 -31.44 -2.46 33.80
C ASP A 60 -32.63 -3.37 33.47
N LYS A 61 -33.82 -2.78 33.30
CA LYS A 61 -35.05 -3.50 32.95
C LYS A 61 -35.10 -4.01 31.51
N LEU A 62 -34.16 -3.60 30.65
CA LEU A 62 -34.04 -4.14 29.28
C LEU A 62 -33.95 -5.66 29.26
N THR A 63 -33.20 -6.23 30.22
CA THR A 63 -33.00 -7.69 30.32
C THR A 63 -34.28 -8.49 30.48
N THR A 64 -35.37 -7.84 30.94
CA THR A 64 -36.68 -8.47 31.14
C THR A 64 -37.54 -8.47 29.87
N LEU A 65 -37.29 -7.54 28.95
CA LEU A 65 -38.09 -7.37 27.74
C LEU A 65 -37.48 -8.14 26.58
N CYS A 66 -38.28 -8.88 25.81
CA CYS A 66 -37.81 -9.51 24.58
C CYS A 66 -38.01 -8.55 23.40
N GLY A 67 -37.16 -8.62 22.37
CA GLY A 67 -37.22 -7.77 21.18
C GLY A 67 -35.95 -6.96 20.93
N ILE A 68 -36.07 -5.95 20.07
CA ILE A 68 -34.93 -5.12 19.63
C ILE A 68 -34.53 -4.16 20.74
N GLU A 69 -33.25 -4.15 21.07
CA GLU A 69 -32.66 -3.23 22.02
C GLU A 69 -31.30 -2.70 21.54
N PHE A 70 -30.96 -1.51 22.01
CA PHE A 70 -29.67 -0.86 21.83
C PHE A 70 -28.92 -0.84 23.15
N TYR A 71 -27.67 -1.27 23.13
CA TYR A 71 -26.81 -1.34 24.31
C TYR A 71 -25.41 -0.83 24.00
N LEU A 72 -24.77 -0.18 24.97
CA LEU A 72 -23.39 0.28 24.86
C LEU A 72 -22.42 -0.90 24.99
N TYR A 73 -21.84 -1.34 23.88
CA TYR A 73 -20.92 -2.48 23.85
C TYR A 73 -19.53 -2.11 24.37
N CYS A 74 -18.99 -0.97 23.94
CA CYS A 74 -17.66 -0.51 24.32
C CYS A 74 -17.62 1.02 24.38
N SER A 75 -16.88 1.56 25.34
CA SER A 75 -16.64 3.00 25.51
C SER A 75 -15.16 3.29 25.66
N GLN A 76 -14.63 4.14 24.79
CA GLN A 76 -13.30 4.74 24.87
C GLN A 76 -13.46 6.26 24.90
N GLU A 77 -13.62 6.79 26.10
CA GLU A 77 -13.85 8.22 26.31
C GLU A 77 -12.58 9.03 25.97
N PRO A 78 -12.70 10.19 25.29
CA PRO A 78 -13.92 10.81 24.72
C PRO A 78 -14.16 10.52 23.22
N MET A 79 -13.37 9.63 22.60
CA MET A 79 -13.24 9.60 21.14
C MET A 79 -14.16 8.59 20.43
N LEU A 80 -14.41 7.43 21.05
CA LEU A 80 -15.10 6.32 20.40
C LEU A 80 -16.07 5.62 21.36
N PHE A 81 -17.30 5.44 20.89
CA PHE A 81 -18.28 4.58 21.52
C PHE A 81 -18.84 3.59 20.49
N VAL A 82 -19.12 2.37 20.92
CA VAL A 82 -19.69 1.32 20.08
C VAL A 82 -21.03 0.91 20.65
N ILE A 83 -22.09 1.16 19.89
CA ILE A 83 -23.45 0.76 20.24
C ILE A 83 -23.79 -0.49 19.45
N ARG A 84 -24.35 -1.49 20.12
CA ARG A 84 -24.82 -2.73 19.51
C ARG A 84 -26.33 -2.70 19.45
N LYS A 85 -26.88 -2.89 18.26
CA LYS A 85 -28.27 -3.29 18.05
C LYS A 85 -28.33 -4.80 18.16
N GLN A 86 -29.19 -5.27 19.04
CA GLN A 86 -29.34 -6.69 19.30
C GLN A 86 -30.82 -7.02 19.48
N GLU A 87 -31.19 -8.24 19.13
CA GLU A 87 -32.51 -8.78 19.40
C GLU A 87 -32.40 -9.75 20.56
N ARG A 88 -33.16 -9.48 21.62
CA ARG A 88 -33.24 -10.34 22.79
C ARG A 88 -34.36 -11.35 22.59
N LEU A 89 -34.01 -12.63 22.50
CA LEU A 89 -34.96 -13.73 22.42
C LEU A 89 -35.38 -14.21 23.81
N SER A 90 -34.47 -14.14 24.78
CA SER A 90 -34.72 -14.47 26.19
C SER A 90 -33.81 -13.65 27.13
N PRO A 91 -34.03 -13.65 28.45
CA PRO A 91 -33.16 -12.93 29.39
C PRO A 91 -31.68 -13.33 29.30
N SER A 92 -31.39 -14.56 28.89
CA SER A 92 -30.04 -15.08 28.70
C SER A 92 -29.53 -15.02 27.26
N GLU A 93 -30.43 -15.03 26.27
CA GLU A 93 -30.09 -15.19 24.86
C GLU A 93 -30.32 -13.90 24.07
N VAL A 94 -29.27 -13.46 23.37
CA VAL A 94 -29.24 -12.22 22.62
C VAL A 94 -28.53 -12.45 21.30
N VAL A 95 -29.16 -12.03 20.21
CA VAL A 95 -28.62 -12.09 18.85
C VAL A 95 -28.13 -10.69 18.43
N PRO A 96 -26.84 -10.48 18.17
CA PRO A 96 -26.34 -9.21 17.68
C PRO A 96 -26.76 -9.01 16.21
N LEU A 97 -27.35 -7.86 15.88
CA LEU A 97 -27.83 -7.54 14.53
C LEU A 97 -26.89 -6.56 13.81
N ALA A 98 -26.46 -5.50 14.49
CA ALA A 98 -25.59 -4.49 13.89
C ALA A 98 -24.80 -3.74 14.97
N TYR A 99 -23.70 -3.11 14.53
CA TYR A 99 -22.89 -2.23 15.36
C TYR A 99 -22.90 -0.82 14.78
N TYR A 100 -22.85 0.18 15.65
CA TYR A 100 -22.79 1.59 15.32
C TYR A 100 -21.61 2.22 16.03
N TYR A 101 -20.79 2.94 15.28
CA TYR A 101 -19.69 3.73 15.81
C TYR A 101 -20.15 5.15 16.07
N VAL A 102 -19.89 5.66 17.26
CA VAL A 102 -20.01 7.08 17.57
C VAL A 102 -18.60 7.62 17.76
N ILE A 103 -18.10 8.33 16.76
CA ILE A 103 -16.73 8.87 16.73
C ILE A 103 -16.84 10.38 16.71
N ASN A 104 -16.31 11.05 17.74
CA ASN A 104 -16.40 12.51 17.90
C ASN A 104 -17.84 13.04 17.73
N GLY A 105 -18.85 12.35 18.27
CA GLY A 105 -20.27 12.72 18.13
C GLY A 105 -20.91 12.28 16.82
N ILE A 106 -20.16 11.83 15.82
CA ILE A 106 -20.72 11.36 14.56
C ILE A 106 -21.08 9.88 14.68
N VAL A 107 -22.35 9.56 14.52
CA VAL A 107 -22.90 8.21 14.48
C VAL A 107 -22.85 7.65 13.06
N ARG A 108 -22.28 6.46 12.90
CA ARG A 108 -22.20 5.71 11.64
C ARG A 108 -22.44 4.23 11.87
N GLN A 109 -23.01 3.54 10.89
CA GLN A 109 -23.09 2.09 10.91
C GLN A 109 -21.72 1.46 10.67
N ALA A 110 -21.35 0.47 11.47
CA ALA A 110 -20.12 -0.29 11.29
C ALA A 110 -20.27 -1.26 10.10
N PRO A 111 -19.27 -1.33 9.20
CA PRO A 111 -19.31 -2.27 8.08
C PRO A 111 -19.12 -3.71 8.55
N ASP A 112 -19.89 -4.61 7.95
CA ASP A 112 -19.72 -6.04 8.17
C ASP A 112 -18.45 -6.53 7.47
N LEU A 113 -17.80 -7.53 8.07
CA LEU A 113 -16.57 -8.11 7.52
C LEU A 113 -16.77 -8.64 6.10
N SER A 114 -17.90 -9.30 5.85
CA SER A 114 -18.27 -9.83 4.53
C SER A 114 -18.36 -8.70 3.49
N THR A 115 -19.08 -7.63 3.82
CA THR A 115 -19.22 -6.46 2.94
C THR A 115 -17.87 -5.81 2.65
N LEU A 116 -17.01 -5.66 3.66
CA LEU A 116 -15.68 -5.10 3.49
C LEU A 116 -14.81 -5.96 2.55
N ILE A 117 -14.79 -7.27 2.75
CA ILE A 117 -14.04 -8.20 1.90
C ILE A 117 -14.56 -8.17 0.46
N ASN A 118 -15.89 -8.21 0.28
CA ASN A 118 -16.52 -8.18 -1.04
C ASN A 118 -16.20 -6.89 -1.80
N SER A 119 -16.26 -5.73 -1.12
CA SER A 119 -15.89 -4.44 -1.70
C SER A 119 -14.42 -4.41 -2.14
N ARG A 120 -13.50 -4.93 -1.31
CA ARG A 120 -12.07 -5.00 -1.64
C ARG A 120 -11.80 -5.95 -2.79
N LEU A 121 -12.39 -7.15 -2.78
CA LEU A 121 -12.26 -8.12 -3.85
C LEU A 121 -12.75 -7.52 -5.17
N HIS A 122 -13.92 -6.88 -5.15
CA HIS A 122 -14.47 -6.22 -6.33
C HIS A 122 -13.52 -5.15 -6.88
N THR A 123 -12.94 -4.32 -6.00
CA THR A 123 -11.96 -3.29 -6.38
C THR A 123 -10.70 -3.91 -7.01
N ILE A 124 -10.19 -5.02 -6.47
CA ILE A 124 -9.03 -5.74 -7.01
C ILE A 124 -9.35 -6.33 -8.38
N THR A 125 -10.49 -7.01 -8.53
CA THR A 125 -10.90 -7.60 -9.81
C THR A 125 -11.14 -6.53 -10.87
N ALA A 126 -11.77 -5.41 -10.51
CA ALA A 126 -11.94 -4.27 -11.41
C ALA A 126 -10.58 -3.68 -11.83
N GLY A 127 -9.64 -3.54 -10.89
CA GLY A 127 -8.27 -3.14 -11.16
C GLY A 127 -7.56 -4.10 -12.11
N LEU A 128 -7.62 -5.41 -11.86
CA LEU A 128 -7.03 -6.44 -12.70
C LEU A 128 -7.63 -6.43 -14.11
N ASN A 129 -8.96 -6.37 -14.23
CA ASN A 129 -9.64 -6.28 -15.52
C ASN A 129 -9.19 -5.03 -16.28
N LYS A 130 -9.08 -3.89 -15.61
CA LYS A 130 -8.54 -2.67 -16.21
C LYS A 130 -7.11 -2.88 -16.69
N THR A 131 -6.23 -3.48 -15.87
CA THR A 131 -4.84 -3.76 -16.28
C THR A 131 -4.75 -4.72 -17.45
N PHE A 132 -5.60 -5.75 -17.51
CA PHE A 132 -5.65 -6.67 -18.64
C PHE A 132 -6.16 -6.01 -19.90
N GLN A 133 -7.22 -5.20 -19.82
CA GLN A 133 -7.71 -4.43 -20.96
C GLN A 133 -6.65 -3.46 -21.49
N THR A 134 -5.86 -2.85 -20.60
CA THR A 134 -4.76 -1.99 -21.01
C THR A 134 -3.58 -2.78 -21.55
N LEU A 135 -3.17 -3.89 -20.93
CA LEU A 135 -1.94 -4.61 -21.28
C LEU A 135 -2.12 -5.60 -22.44
N ALA A 136 -3.31 -6.19 -22.60
CA ALA A 136 -3.61 -7.14 -23.67
C ALA A 136 -3.17 -6.68 -25.07
N PRO A 137 -3.39 -5.40 -25.49
CA PRO A 137 -2.95 -4.97 -26.82
C PRO A 137 -1.43 -4.79 -26.96
N TYR A 138 -0.66 -4.71 -25.87
CA TYR A 138 0.79 -4.54 -25.91
C TYR A 138 1.53 -5.86 -26.17
N ALA A 139 0.92 -7.00 -25.85
CA ALA A 139 1.53 -8.32 -26.03
C ALA A 139 1.26 -8.87 -27.44
N ARG A 140 2.32 -9.23 -28.18
CA ARG A 140 2.22 -9.96 -29.45
C ARG A 140 2.92 -11.31 -29.36
N PHE A 141 2.21 -12.37 -29.77
CA PHE A 141 2.72 -13.74 -29.80
C PHE A 141 3.18 -14.13 -31.21
N HIS A 142 4.38 -14.69 -31.34
CA HIS A 142 4.94 -15.16 -32.60
C HIS A 142 4.88 -16.70 -32.69
N PRO A 143 3.98 -17.29 -33.51
CA PRO A 143 3.80 -18.75 -33.57
C PRO A 143 5.03 -19.54 -34.07
N SER A 144 5.93 -18.89 -34.81
CA SER A 144 7.11 -19.53 -35.40
C SER A 144 8.23 -19.81 -34.41
N ASP A 145 8.36 -18.97 -33.38
CA ASP A 145 9.46 -19.02 -32.39
C ASP A 145 8.94 -19.18 -30.95
N GLY A 146 7.62 -19.08 -30.75
CA GLY A 146 6.99 -19.14 -29.43
C GLY A 146 7.30 -17.95 -28.53
N SER A 147 8.00 -16.94 -29.04
CA SER A 147 8.40 -15.74 -28.30
C SER A 147 7.29 -14.69 -28.23
N TYR A 148 7.35 -13.87 -27.17
CA TYR A 148 6.45 -12.73 -26.94
C TYR A 148 7.24 -11.43 -27.15
N THR A 149 6.65 -10.48 -27.88
CA THR A 149 7.14 -9.10 -27.93
C THR A 149 6.15 -8.16 -27.27
N TRP A 150 6.68 -7.10 -26.65
CA TRP A 150 5.92 -6.06 -25.96
C TRP A 150 6.12 -4.76 -26.72
N GLU A 151 5.10 -4.34 -27.47
CA GLU A 151 5.16 -3.12 -28.28
C GLU A 151 3.96 -2.25 -27.98
N ASP A 152 4.22 -0.97 -27.72
CA ASP A 152 3.18 0.04 -27.55
C ASP A 152 2.38 0.17 -28.86
N PRO A 153 1.07 -0.15 -28.89
CA PRO A 153 0.25 -0.06 -30.09
C PRO A 153 0.17 1.36 -30.65
N ASN A 154 0.35 2.35 -29.78
CA ASN A 154 0.29 3.77 -30.07
C ASN A 154 1.67 4.44 -30.12
N ALA A 155 2.78 3.69 -29.96
CA ALA A 155 4.08 4.29 -30.19
C ALA A 155 4.17 4.69 -31.66
N PRO A 156 4.64 5.91 -31.97
CA PRO A 156 4.90 6.29 -33.35
C PRO A 156 5.89 5.28 -33.90
N THR A 157 5.44 4.46 -34.84
CA THR A 157 6.31 3.53 -35.55
C THR A 157 7.39 4.40 -36.18
N ILE A 158 8.61 4.35 -35.63
CA ILE A 158 9.79 4.85 -36.32
C ILE A 158 9.95 3.88 -37.48
N LYS A 159 9.23 4.14 -38.57
CA LYS A 159 9.42 3.44 -39.83
C LYS A 159 10.87 3.75 -40.18
N PRO A 160 11.78 2.76 -40.27
CA PRO A 160 13.02 3.00 -40.98
C PRO A 160 12.58 3.41 -42.38
N GLU A 161 12.86 4.66 -42.73
CA GLU A 161 12.68 5.16 -44.08
C GLU A 161 13.35 4.15 -45.00
N LYS A 162 12.55 3.45 -45.82
CA LYS A 162 13.07 2.63 -46.90
C LYS A 162 13.62 3.60 -47.93
N GLU A 163 14.82 4.11 -47.67
CA GLU A 163 15.63 4.79 -48.64
C GLU A 163 15.92 3.78 -49.76
N ASN A 164 15.64 4.19 -50.99
CA ASN A 164 15.76 3.40 -52.21
C ASN A 164 17.22 2.94 -52.41
N ALA A 165 17.58 1.76 -51.92
CA ALA A 165 18.87 1.16 -52.19
C ALA A 165 18.87 0.46 -53.55
N LYS A 166 19.54 1.07 -54.53
CA LYS A 166 20.09 0.38 -55.70
C LYS A 166 21.01 -0.77 -55.23
N PRO A 167 21.10 -1.89 -55.98
CA PRO A 167 21.85 -3.05 -55.54
C PRO A 167 23.35 -2.81 -55.68
N GLY A 168 24.11 -3.12 -54.64
CA GLY A 168 25.57 -3.32 -54.74
C GLY A 168 26.41 -2.55 -53.73
N HIS A 169 26.40 -2.97 -52.46
CA HIS A 169 27.64 -3.20 -51.72
C HIS A 169 27.33 -3.95 -50.42
N THR A 170 27.92 -5.13 -50.26
CA THR A 170 27.91 -5.87 -49.00
C THR A 170 28.66 -5.04 -47.96
N LYS A 171 27.95 -4.52 -46.96
CA LYS A 171 28.54 -4.08 -45.69
C LYS A 171 28.04 -5.04 -44.62
N VAL A 172 29.01 -5.63 -43.95
CA VAL A 172 28.84 -6.49 -42.78
C VAL A 172 28.00 -5.73 -41.76
N VAL A 173 26.92 -6.37 -41.33
CA VAL A 173 26.01 -5.87 -40.30
C VAL A 173 26.75 -6.02 -38.97
N GLU A 174 27.37 -4.94 -38.49
CA GLU A 174 27.70 -4.78 -37.07
C GLU A 174 26.40 -4.41 -36.36
N ASP A 175 25.82 -5.42 -35.74
CA ASP A 175 24.67 -5.31 -34.86
C ASP A 175 24.92 -4.29 -33.72
N ASN A 176 23.91 -3.46 -33.45
CA ASN A 176 23.64 -2.84 -32.14
C ASN A 176 24.58 -1.76 -31.58
N ILE A 177 24.88 -0.67 -32.30
CA ILE A 177 25.27 0.58 -31.62
C ILE A 177 24.61 1.80 -32.28
N ALA A 178 23.32 1.97 -32.03
CA ALA A 178 22.68 3.29 -32.12
C ALA A 178 22.38 3.85 -30.72
N THR A 179 23.27 3.60 -29.75
CA THR A 179 23.30 4.37 -28.51
C THR A 179 24.26 5.52 -28.74
N ASN A 180 23.72 6.75 -28.75
CA ASN A 180 24.49 7.96 -28.92
C ASN A 180 25.69 7.93 -27.95
N PRO A 181 26.95 8.15 -28.38
CA PRO A 181 28.14 8.02 -27.53
C PRO A 181 28.04 8.85 -26.25
N TYR A 182 27.37 10.00 -26.28
CA TYR A 182 27.13 10.82 -25.09
C TYR A 182 26.22 10.16 -24.05
N GLN A 183 25.32 9.27 -24.47
CA GLN A 183 24.48 8.49 -23.56
C GLN A 183 25.31 7.41 -22.86
N VAL A 184 26.22 6.75 -23.59
CA VAL A 184 27.12 5.72 -23.04
C VAL A 184 28.06 6.32 -22.00
N TYR A 185 28.68 7.47 -22.28
CA TYR A 185 29.57 8.12 -21.32
C TYR A 185 28.86 8.56 -20.04
N ARG A 186 27.62 9.03 -20.15
CA ARG A 186 26.83 9.42 -18.98
C ARG A 186 26.41 8.21 -18.16
N THR A 187 26.00 7.11 -18.80
CA THR A 187 25.65 5.88 -18.09
C THR A 187 26.85 5.27 -17.39
N ASP A 188 28.02 5.24 -18.05
CA ASP A 188 29.26 4.72 -17.45
C ASP A 188 29.71 5.57 -16.26
N PHE A 189 29.61 6.89 -16.35
CA PHE A 189 29.88 7.79 -15.24
C PHE A 189 28.98 7.47 -14.03
N LEU A 190 27.67 7.35 -14.25
CA LEU A 190 26.71 7.05 -13.18
C LEU A 190 26.91 5.65 -12.59
N LEU A 191 27.23 4.65 -13.42
CA LEU A 191 27.54 3.30 -12.96
C LEU A 191 28.82 3.27 -12.12
N SER A 192 29.84 4.04 -12.52
CA SER A 192 31.08 4.16 -11.75
C SER A 192 30.86 4.85 -10.40
N GLU A 193 30.03 5.89 -10.36
CA GLU A 193 29.66 6.58 -9.13
C GLU A 193 28.87 5.65 -8.19
N TRP A 194 27.95 4.87 -8.76
CA TRP A 194 27.16 3.89 -8.02
C TRP A 194 28.03 2.76 -7.45
N ALA A 195 28.94 2.19 -8.25
CA ALA A 195 29.86 1.15 -7.83
C ALA A 195 30.79 1.60 -6.69
N ASN A 196 31.20 2.87 -6.69
CA ASN A 196 32.01 3.45 -5.62
C ASN A 196 31.20 3.70 -4.32
N ARG A 197 29.91 4.03 -4.45
CA ARG A 197 29.02 4.24 -3.29
C ARG A 197 28.64 2.92 -2.61
N PHE A 198 28.60 1.82 -3.36
CA PHE A 198 28.23 0.49 -2.86
C PHE A 198 29.25 -0.57 -3.29
N PRO A 199 30.42 -0.66 -2.62
CA PRO A 199 31.40 -1.68 -2.95
C PRO A 199 30.81 -3.07 -2.66
N MET A 200 30.75 -3.91 -3.69
CA MET A 200 30.27 -5.29 -3.55
C MET A 200 31.13 -6.05 -2.53
N PRO A 201 30.53 -6.89 -1.68
CA PRO A 201 31.29 -7.76 -0.78
C PRO A 201 32.29 -8.59 -1.59
N PRO A 202 33.53 -8.80 -1.09
CA PRO A 202 34.50 -9.62 -1.79
C PRO A 202 33.92 -11.02 -2.00
N LEU A 203 33.84 -11.43 -3.26
CA LEU A 203 33.41 -12.78 -3.63
C LEU A 203 34.35 -13.80 -2.94
N PRO A 204 33.81 -14.87 -2.34
CA PRO A 204 34.64 -15.89 -1.70
C PRO A 204 35.62 -16.46 -2.73
N VAL A 205 36.91 -16.42 -2.38
CA VAL A 205 38.01 -16.92 -3.21
C VAL A 205 37.88 -18.44 -3.29
N GLY A 206 37.30 -18.92 -4.38
CA GLY A 206 37.07 -20.34 -4.59
C GLY A 206 36.34 -20.62 -5.89
N ILE A 207 37.09 -20.55 -7.00
CA ILE A 207 37.15 -21.50 -8.12
C ILE A 207 37.84 -20.74 -9.27
N ALA A 208 39.14 -21.04 -9.42
CA ALA A 208 39.91 -20.68 -10.59
C ALA A 208 39.51 -21.58 -11.77
N GLY A 209 39.44 -20.98 -12.96
CA GLY A 209 39.09 -21.63 -14.25
C GLY A 209 37.77 -21.06 -14.76
N VAL A 210 37.69 -20.30 -15.85
CA VAL A 210 38.27 -20.58 -17.17
C VAL A 210 38.45 -19.27 -17.97
N SER A 211 39.62 -19.15 -18.60
CA SER A 211 40.10 -18.29 -19.70
C SER A 211 39.34 -17.03 -20.14
N ALA A 212 40.08 -15.91 -20.15
CA ALA A 212 40.03 -14.94 -21.24
C ALA A 212 41.47 -14.67 -21.76
N LEU A 213 41.68 -14.91 -23.06
CA LEU A 213 42.88 -14.64 -23.86
C LEU A 213 42.91 -13.14 -24.28
N PRO A 214 43.95 -12.57 -24.93
CA PRO A 214 44.68 -11.42 -24.40
C PRO A 214 44.54 -10.16 -25.28
N THR A 215 44.57 -8.99 -24.65
CA THR A 215 44.74 -7.72 -25.36
C THR A 215 46.23 -7.47 -25.63
N PRO A 216 46.67 -7.03 -26.84
CA PRO A 216 48.08 -6.74 -27.10
C PRO A 216 48.53 -5.42 -26.46
N GLN A 217 49.66 -5.47 -25.79
CA GLN A 217 50.46 -4.33 -25.31
C GLN A 217 51.10 -3.57 -26.48
N PRO A 218 51.42 -2.28 -26.29
CA PRO A 218 52.84 -1.92 -26.26
C PRO A 218 53.21 -0.94 -25.12
N THR A 219 54.36 -1.22 -24.49
CA THR A 219 55.13 -0.39 -23.54
C THR A 219 56.28 0.33 -24.28
N PRO A 220 57.25 1.00 -23.63
CA PRO A 220 57.19 2.10 -22.64
C PRO A 220 58.30 3.17 -22.89
N HIS A 221 58.28 4.32 -22.21
CA HIS A 221 59.50 5.07 -21.81
C HIS A 221 59.21 5.80 -20.47
N HIS A 222 59.69 5.30 -19.33
CA HIS A 222 60.91 5.74 -18.60
C HIS A 222 60.95 7.25 -18.28
N SER A 223 61.33 7.78 -17.12
CA SER A 223 61.72 7.32 -15.77
C SER A 223 62.00 8.61 -14.99
N ALA A 224 62.00 8.53 -13.65
CA ALA A 224 62.89 9.21 -12.69
C ALA A 224 62.12 9.85 -11.53
N VAL A 225 62.55 9.84 -10.26
CA VAL A 225 63.68 9.23 -9.54
C VAL A 225 63.29 9.40 -8.05
N THR A 226 63.39 8.33 -7.26
CA THR A 226 63.40 8.32 -5.77
C THR A 226 64.73 8.93 -5.27
N PRO A 227 64.93 9.34 -4.00
CA PRO A 227 65.02 8.37 -2.90
C PRO A 227 64.63 8.85 -1.48
N SER A 228 64.33 7.84 -0.64
CA SER A 228 64.77 7.59 0.75
C SER A 228 64.77 8.72 1.80
N GLY A 229 64.30 8.55 3.03
CA GLY A 229 64.19 7.35 3.87
C GLY A 229 65.07 7.50 5.12
N GLN A 230 64.50 7.32 6.31
CA GLN A 230 65.11 7.01 7.64
C GLN A 230 63.94 7.10 8.67
N ALA A 231 63.46 6.07 9.40
CA ALA A 231 64.08 5.06 10.28
C ALA A 231 64.81 5.76 11.46
N ILE A 232 64.58 5.54 12.78
CA ILE A 232 64.06 4.43 13.61
C ILE A 232 63.65 5.00 15.04
N PRO A 233 63.33 4.23 16.13
CA PRO A 233 62.22 4.48 17.07
C PRO A 233 62.68 4.65 18.56
N PRO A 234 62.19 3.87 19.57
CA PRO A 234 61.14 4.25 20.52
C PRO A 234 61.62 4.29 21.99
N GLU A 235 60.83 4.89 22.91
CA GLU A 235 60.98 4.63 24.34
C GLU A 235 59.64 4.70 25.09
N SER A 236 59.60 4.01 26.22
CA SER A 236 58.49 3.20 26.72
C SER A 236 57.95 3.63 28.08
N THR A 237 56.68 3.24 28.32
CA THR A 237 56.05 2.83 29.62
C THR A 237 55.70 3.91 30.68
N PRO A 238 54.84 3.63 31.69
CA PRO A 238 53.61 2.80 31.73
C PRO A 238 52.44 3.35 32.62
N GLU A 239 51.31 2.62 32.60
CA GLU A 239 50.35 2.32 33.69
C GLU A 239 49.56 3.41 34.45
N LYS A 240 48.21 3.33 34.37
CA LYS A 240 47.38 2.90 35.52
C LYS A 240 45.94 2.52 35.13
N ARG A 241 45.51 1.33 35.60
CA ARG A 241 44.14 0.87 35.93
C ARG A 241 43.24 2.00 36.48
N GLN A 242 41.91 2.02 36.36
CA GLN A 242 40.95 0.97 36.75
C GLN A 242 39.49 1.35 36.40
N ARG A 243 38.63 0.32 36.48
CA ARG A 243 37.20 0.14 36.18
C ARG A 243 36.15 1.15 36.74
N PHE A 244 35.04 1.23 35.98
CA PHE A 244 33.59 1.37 36.29
C PHE A 244 33.12 1.34 37.77
N PRO A 245 31.96 1.95 38.10
CA PRO A 245 30.62 1.57 37.60
C PRO A 245 30.09 2.39 36.43
#